data_AF-A0A5H7ZNG4-F1
#
_entry.id   AF-A0A5H7ZNG4-F1
#
_cell.length_a   1.000
_cell.length_b   1.000
_cell.length_c   1.000
_cell.angle_alpha   90.00
_cell.angle_beta   90.00
_cell.angle_gamma   90.00
#
_symmetry.space_group_name_H-M   'P 1'
#
loop_
_entity.id
_entity.type
_entity.pdbx_description
1 polymer ?
#
loop_
_entity_poly.entity_id
_entity_poly.type
_entity_poly.pdbx_seq_one_letter_code
_entity_poly.pdbx_strand_id
1 'polypeptide(L)'
;MKEQKNFFERYKPVFEIVCRILGNGWRVNLLDDCQYRIKLTSPDFKNYSIHIRMEKGRLVIIGSVDSRSWRSPYHTCTVSPERNPVEIAADIEKKILSDALDNVDMAREYEQQLQQKREKKLILKGMLSRLVHLESWHGTLTGFKVENGLDGNVSERGDGYEMVIRGLSVDQLIKVAGFIKQL
;
A
#
# COMPACT_ATOMS: atom_id res chain seq x y z
N MET A 1 -30.29 9.03 -33.84
CA MET A 1 -30.25 8.91 -32.37
C MET A 1 -28.96 9.54 -31.89
N LYS A 2 -28.99 10.54 -31.00
CA LYS A 2 -27.74 11.10 -30.43
C LYS A 2 -27.15 10.04 -29.49
N GLU A 3 -25.90 9.64 -29.70
CA GLU A 3 -25.19 8.75 -28.80
C GLU A 3 -25.25 9.29 -27.37
N GLN A 4 -25.73 8.45 -26.46
CA GLN A 4 -25.79 8.78 -25.05
C GLN A 4 -24.36 8.67 -24.51
N LYS A 5 -23.69 9.82 -24.37
CA LYS A 5 -22.32 9.89 -23.83
C LYS A 5 -22.25 9.13 -22.50
N ASN A 6 -21.27 8.25 -22.37
CA ASN A 6 -21.00 7.55 -21.11
C ASN A 6 -20.56 8.56 -20.02
N PHE A 7 -20.55 8.13 -18.75
CA PHE A 7 -20.25 9.01 -17.62
C PHE A 7 -18.92 9.77 -17.81
N PHE A 8 -17.87 9.06 -18.22
CA PHE A 8 -16.57 9.63 -18.45
C PHE A 8 -16.60 10.72 -19.54
N GLU A 9 -17.17 10.45 -20.70
CA GLU A 9 -17.29 11.42 -21.80
C GLU A 9 -18.13 12.66 -21.43
N ARG A 10 -19.15 12.47 -20.59
CA ARG A 10 -20.02 13.56 -20.13
C ARG A 10 -19.30 14.49 -19.16
N TYR A 11 -18.56 13.94 -18.19
CA TYR A 11 -17.99 14.74 -17.09
C TYR A 11 -16.50 15.05 -17.25
N LYS A 12 -15.77 14.38 -18.16
CA LYS A 12 -14.35 14.68 -18.40
C LYS A 12 -14.10 16.16 -18.69
N PRO A 13 -14.84 16.85 -19.58
CA PRO A 13 -14.60 18.27 -19.84
C PRO A 13 -14.80 19.16 -18.61
N VAL A 14 -15.76 18.81 -17.74
CA VAL A 14 -16.01 19.51 -16.47
C VAL A 14 -14.79 19.38 -15.57
N PHE A 15 -14.29 18.15 -15.40
CA PHE A 15 -13.15 17.90 -14.52
C PHE A 15 -11.81 18.33 -15.10
N GLU A 16 -11.67 18.48 -16.42
CA GLU A 16 -10.52 19.15 -17.03
C GLU A 16 -10.47 20.64 -16.63
N ILE A 17 -11.61 21.33 -16.57
CA ILE A 17 -11.70 22.71 -16.08
C ILE A 17 -11.38 22.76 -14.58
N VAL A 18 -11.97 21.88 -13.78
CA VAL A 18 -11.69 21.76 -12.33
C VAL A 18 -10.19 21.60 -12.09
N CYS A 19 -9.53 20.68 -12.81
CA CYS A 19 -8.09 20.47 -12.74
C CYS A 19 -7.26 21.71 -13.08
N ARG A 20 -7.70 22.51 -14.07
CA ARG A 20 -7.02 23.77 -14.41
C ARG A 20 -7.16 24.81 -13.29
N ILE A 21 -8.31 24.86 -12.63
CA ILE A 21 -8.58 25.78 -11.51
C ILE A 21 -7.78 25.37 -10.27
N LEU A 22 -7.75 24.06 -9.95
CA LEU A 22 -6.97 23.52 -8.83
C LEU A 22 -5.46 23.76 -8.96
N GLY A 23 -4.95 23.95 -10.19
CA GLY A 23 -3.52 24.14 -10.42
C GLY A 23 -2.69 22.91 -10.05
N ASN A 24 -1.45 23.12 -9.58
CA ASN A 24 -0.58 22.09 -8.98
C ASN A 24 -0.52 20.78 -9.78
N GLY A 25 -0.41 20.89 -11.11
CA GLY A 25 -0.29 19.74 -12.00
C GLY A 25 -1.48 18.77 -12.03
N TRP A 26 -2.65 19.10 -11.46
CA TRP A 26 -3.83 18.22 -11.51
C TRP A 26 -4.29 17.96 -12.93
N ARG A 27 -4.55 16.69 -13.27
CA ARG A 27 -5.02 16.25 -14.58
C ARG A 27 -6.02 15.11 -14.43
N VAL A 28 -6.93 15.00 -15.40
CA VAL A 28 -7.73 13.78 -15.57
C VAL A 28 -6.79 12.68 -16.06
N ASN A 29 -6.77 11.56 -15.35
CA ASN A 29 -5.97 10.40 -15.71
C ASN A 29 -6.63 9.66 -16.88
N LEU A 30 -5.93 9.64 -18.03
CA LEU A 30 -6.40 8.99 -19.25
C LEU A 30 -5.96 7.51 -19.36
N LEU A 31 -5.11 7.05 -18.44
CA LEU A 31 -4.69 5.65 -18.35
C LEU A 31 -5.67 4.80 -17.51
N ASP A 32 -6.62 5.45 -16.82
CA ASP A 32 -7.68 4.77 -16.10
C ASP A 32 -8.75 4.29 -17.10
N ASP A 33 -8.97 2.98 -17.18
CA ASP A 33 -9.88 2.33 -18.13
C ASP A 33 -11.34 2.27 -17.62
N CYS A 34 -11.59 2.76 -16.41
CA CYS A 34 -12.89 2.69 -15.77
C CYS A 34 -13.86 3.79 -16.27
N GLN A 35 -14.76 3.43 -17.19
CA GLN A 35 -15.74 4.36 -17.79
C GLN A 35 -16.79 4.95 -16.81
N TYR A 36 -16.91 4.37 -15.61
CA TYR A 36 -17.89 4.77 -14.59
C TYR A 36 -17.34 5.74 -13.55
N ARG A 37 -16.06 6.14 -13.66
CA ARG A 37 -15.44 7.12 -12.78
C ARG A 37 -14.56 8.07 -13.56
N ILE A 38 -14.23 9.19 -12.94
CA ILE A 38 -13.14 10.07 -13.36
C ILE A 38 -12.08 10.00 -12.27
N LYS A 39 -10.85 9.69 -12.66
CA LYS A 39 -9.70 9.73 -11.77
C LYS A 39 -8.88 10.98 -12.05
N LEU A 40 -8.58 11.75 -11.02
CA LEU A 40 -7.65 12.89 -11.07
C LEU A 40 -6.35 12.50 -10.38
N THR A 41 -5.24 12.96 -10.94
CA THR A 41 -3.90 12.75 -10.39
C THR A 41 -3.07 14.02 -10.57
N SER A 42 -2.11 14.23 -9.68
CA SER A 42 -1.12 15.31 -9.78
C SER A 42 0.29 14.76 -9.51
N PRO A 43 1.32 15.23 -10.23
CA PRO A 43 2.71 14.92 -9.90
C PRO A 43 3.14 15.49 -8.53
N ASP A 44 2.53 16.59 -8.10
CA ASP A 44 2.83 17.26 -6.82
C ASP A 44 2.26 16.47 -5.63
N PHE A 45 1.24 15.64 -5.88
CA PHE A 45 0.59 14.76 -4.91
C PHE A 45 0.83 13.30 -5.30
N LYS A 46 2.10 12.87 -5.24
CA LYS A 46 2.50 11.52 -5.66
C LYS A 46 1.70 10.44 -4.93
N ASN A 47 1.17 9.49 -5.70
CA ASN A 47 0.31 8.40 -5.21
C ASN A 47 -0.99 8.85 -4.53
N TYR A 48 -1.38 10.13 -4.59
CA TYR A 48 -2.72 10.55 -4.19
C TYR A 48 -3.61 10.64 -5.42
N SER A 49 -4.87 10.22 -5.27
CA SER A 49 -5.84 10.34 -6.35
C SER A 49 -7.19 10.83 -5.85
N ILE A 50 -7.92 11.50 -6.74
CA ILE A 50 -9.31 11.88 -6.51
C ILE A 50 -10.17 11.09 -7.50
N HIS A 51 -11.11 10.32 -6.97
CA HIS A 51 -12.08 9.55 -7.74
C HIS A 51 -13.44 10.23 -7.68
N ILE A 52 -14.06 10.40 -8.84
CA ILE A 52 -15.40 10.95 -8.98
C ILE A 52 -16.29 9.92 -9.65
N ARG A 53 -17.48 9.68 -9.08
CA ARG A 53 -18.50 8.80 -9.67
C ARG A 53 -19.90 9.34 -9.41
N MET A 54 -20.86 8.88 -10.20
CA MET A 54 -22.28 9.17 -9.98
C MET A 54 -22.87 8.16 -8.99
N GLU A 55 -23.47 8.65 -7.90
CA GLU A 55 -24.25 7.83 -6.97
C GLU A 55 -25.56 8.53 -6.64
N LYS A 56 -26.69 7.84 -6.78
CA LYS A 56 -28.03 8.33 -6.41
C LYS A 56 -28.31 9.76 -6.95
N GLY A 57 -27.89 10.03 -8.19
CA GLY A 57 -28.08 11.32 -8.87
C GLY A 57 -27.13 12.45 -8.44
N ARG A 58 -26.09 12.16 -7.67
CA ARG A 58 -25.08 13.15 -7.26
C ARG A 58 -23.67 12.69 -7.61
N LEU A 59 -22.77 13.65 -7.81
CA LEU A 59 -21.34 13.36 -7.98
C LEU A 59 -20.71 13.17 -6.60
N VAL A 60 -20.25 11.96 -6.34
CA VAL A 60 -19.47 11.62 -5.15
C VAL A 60 -18.00 11.73 -5.50
N ILE A 61 -17.29 12.58 -4.75
CA ILE A 61 -15.87 12.85 -4.89
C ILE A 61 -15.16 12.25 -3.69
N ILE A 62 -14.12 11.46 -3.93
CA ILE A 62 -13.35 10.77 -2.91
C ILE A 62 -11.88 11.01 -3.17
N GLY A 63 -11.12 11.51 -2.20
CA GLY A 63 -9.66 11.60 -2.29
C GLY A 63 -8.97 10.71 -1.27
N SER A 64 -7.92 10.04 -1.69
CA SER A 64 -7.12 9.15 -0.83
C SER A 64 -5.75 8.85 -1.44
N VAL A 65 -4.82 8.36 -0.61
CA VAL A 65 -3.58 7.78 -1.12
C VAL A 65 -3.83 6.40 -1.72
N ASP A 66 -3.41 6.22 -2.97
CA ASP A 66 -3.31 4.95 -3.68
C ASP A 66 -2.17 4.10 -3.09
N SER A 67 -2.42 3.43 -1.97
CA SER A 67 -1.48 2.45 -1.39
C SER A 67 -2.11 1.06 -1.25
N ARG A 68 -1.31 0.03 -1.56
CA ARG A 68 -1.68 -1.38 -1.30
C ARG A 68 -1.28 -1.85 0.09
N SER A 69 -0.37 -1.13 0.74
CA SER A 69 0.25 -1.54 2.00
C SER A 69 -0.33 -0.78 3.19
N TRP A 70 -0.82 0.44 2.96
CA TRP A 70 -1.40 1.31 3.98
C TRP A 70 -2.84 1.66 3.64
N ARG A 71 -3.73 1.61 4.64
CA ARG A 71 -5.10 2.09 4.49
C ARG A 71 -5.15 3.56 4.87
N SER A 72 -5.02 4.42 3.88
CA SER A 72 -5.11 5.86 4.04
C SER A 72 -6.52 6.28 4.49
N PRO A 73 -6.64 7.29 5.39
CA PRO A 73 -7.88 8.03 5.55
C PRO A 73 -8.35 8.54 4.18
N TYR A 74 -9.64 8.43 3.92
CA TYR A 74 -10.23 9.00 2.70
C TYR A 74 -11.14 10.16 3.05
N HIS A 75 -11.10 11.18 2.22
CA HIS A 75 -11.96 12.34 2.33
C HIS A 75 -13.02 12.27 1.27
N THR A 76 -14.25 12.67 1.60
CA THR A 76 -15.36 12.62 0.65
C THR A 76 -16.24 13.85 0.72
N CYS A 77 -16.73 14.27 -0.44
CA CYS A 77 -17.79 15.25 -0.54
C CYS A 77 -18.74 14.90 -1.69
N THR A 78 -19.93 15.48 -1.67
CA THR A 78 -20.97 15.19 -2.67
C THR A 78 -21.56 16.47 -3.23
N VAL A 79 -21.51 16.62 -4.56
CA VAL A 79 -21.97 17.82 -5.27
C VAL A 79 -23.11 17.48 -6.25
N SER A 80 -23.94 18.47 -6.57
CA SER A 80 -24.93 18.30 -7.65
C SER A 80 -24.20 18.18 -9.00
N PRO A 81 -24.73 17.38 -9.94
CA PRO A 81 -24.15 17.26 -11.27
C PRO A 81 -24.11 18.56 -12.09
N GLU A 82 -24.91 19.56 -11.71
CA GLU A 82 -25.05 20.86 -12.35
C GLU A 82 -24.16 21.93 -11.69
N ARG A 83 -23.45 21.59 -10.59
CA ARG A 83 -22.61 22.54 -9.85
C ARG A 83 -21.48 23.09 -10.73
N ASN A 84 -21.20 24.38 -10.59
CA ASN A 84 -20.17 25.06 -11.37
C ASN A 84 -18.78 24.46 -11.08
N PRO A 85 -17.94 24.19 -12.10
CA PRO A 85 -16.54 23.78 -11.94
C PRO A 85 -15.73 24.58 -10.90
N VAL A 86 -15.94 25.90 -10.81
CA VAL A 86 -15.24 26.76 -9.83
C VAL A 86 -15.60 26.36 -8.39
N GLU A 87 -16.87 26.12 -8.12
CA GLU A 87 -17.33 25.70 -6.79
C GLU A 87 -16.88 24.28 -6.48
N ILE A 88 -16.87 23.39 -7.49
CA ILE A 88 -16.35 22.02 -7.34
C ILE A 88 -14.86 22.05 -6.96
N ALA A 89 -14.06 22.88 -7.63
CA ALA A 89 -12.64 23.04 -7.31
C ALA A 89 -12.44 23.54 -5.86
N ALA A 90 -13.18 24.58 -5.44
CA ALA A 90 -13.13 25.07 -4.06
C ALA A 90 -13.56 24.01 -3.02
N ASP A 91 -14.59 23.21 -3.34
CA ASP A 91 -15.03 22.09 -2.51
C ASP A 91 -13.94 21.00 -2.41
N ILE A 92 -13.24 20.68 -3.51
CA ILE A 92 -12.12 19.73 -3.51
C ILE A 92 -10.97 20.25 -2.68
N GLU A 93 -10.54 21.49 -2.90
CA GLU A 93 -9.43 22.11 -2.19
C GLU A 93 -9.67 22.10 -0.68
N LYS A 94 -10.86 22.53 -0.24
CA LYS A 94 -11.19 22.64 1.18
C LYS A 94 -11.48 21.31 1.87
N LYS A 95 -12.13 20.37 1.19
CA LYS A 95 -12.69 19.16 1.84
C LYS A 95 -11.94 17.87 1.51
N ILE A 96 -11.21 17.84 0.41
CA ILE A 96 -10.49 16.66 -0.06
C ILE A 96 -9.00 16.84 0.11
N LEU A 97 -8.48 18.03 -0.22
CA LEU A 97 -7.03 18.31 -0.24
C LEU A 97 -6.47 18.90 1.05
N SER A 98 -7.31 19.15 2.06
CA SER A 98 -6.91 19.77 3.34
C SER A 98 -5.69 19.10 3.98
N ASP A 99 -5.70 17.77 3.99
CA ASP A 99 -4.68 16.93 4.63
C ASP A 99 -4.00 15.99 3.61
N ALA A 100 -4.10 16.30 2.31
CA ALA A 100 -3.64 15.38 1.27
C ALA A 100 -2.12 15.17 1.30
N LEU A 101 -1.34 16.24 1.55
CA LEU A 101 0.13 16.13 1.63
C LEU A 101 0.56 15.34 2.87
N ASP A 102 -0.01 15.62 4.04
CA ASP A 102 0.26 14.87 5.27
C ASP A 102 -0.05 13.38 5.10
N ASN A 103 -1.15 13.06 4.43
CA ASN A 103 -1.50 11.68 4.10
C ASN A 103 -0.47 11.03 3.16
N VAL A 104 0.02 11.75 2.15
CA VAL A 104 1.07 11.25 1.24
C VAL A 104 2.37 10.97 2.00
N ASP A 105 2.76 11.87 2.90
CA ASP A 105 3.98 11.71 3.69
C ASP A 105 3.88 10.54 4.67
N MET A 106 2.74 10.40 5.38
CA MET A 106 2.47 9.22 6.22
C MET A 106 2.53 7.91 5.43
N ALA A 107 1.97 7.87 4.22
CA ALA A 107 2.04 6.69 3.36
C ALA A 107 3.49 6.35 2.99
N ARG A 108 4.27 7.37 2.65
CA ARG A 108 5.67 7.23 2.27
C ARG A 108 6.51 6.70 3.42
N GLU A 109 6.34 7.25 4.62
CA GLU A 109 7.02 6.77 5.83
C GLU A 109 6.67 5.32 6.13
N TYR A 110 5.39 4.95 6.04
CA TYR A 110 4.95 3.58 6.24
C TYR A 110 5.57 2.62 5.22
N GLU A 111 5.62 3.00 3.95
CA GLU A 111 6.26 2.21 2.89
C GLU A 111 7.77 2.06 3.12
N GLN A 112 8.46 3.11 3.56
CA GLN A 112 9.87 3.04 3.92
C GLN A 112 10.11 2.09 5.10
N GLN A 113 9.30 2.16 6.14
CA GLN A 113 9.39 1.24 7.28
C GLN A 113 9.14 -0.21 6.86
N LEU A 114 8.16 -0.45 6.00
CA LEU A 114 7.87 -1.78 5.47
C LEU A 114 9.03 -2.30 4.62
N GLN A 115 9.64 -1.44 3.79
CA GLN A 115 10.79 -1.79 2.97
C GLN A 115 12.01 -2.13 3.84
N GLN A 116 12.31 -1.32 4.85
CA GLN A 116 13.38 -1.61 5.82
C GLN A 116 13.15 -2.94 6.54
N LYS A 117 11.91 -3.24 6.94
CA LYS A 117 11.56 -4.55 7.53
C LYS A 117 11.81 -5.70 6.56
N ARG A 118 11.46 -5.55 5.28
CA ARG A 118 11.72 -6.56 4.24
C ARG A 118 13.21 -6.76 4.01
N GLU A 119 13.98 -5.69 3.92
CA GLU A 119 15.44 -5.74 3.75
C GLU A 119 16.11 -6.46 4.93
N LYS A 120 15.75 -6.12 6.17
CA LYS A 120 16.23 -6.83 7.37
C LYS A 120 15.96 -8.33 7.30
N LYS A 121 14.75 -8.73 6.88
CA LYS A 121 14.38 -10.15 6.71
C LYS A 121 15.22 -10.83 5.63
N LEU A 122 15.48 -10.15 4.50
CA LEU A 122 16.32 -10.68 3.43
C LEU A 122 17.77 -10.85 3.86
N ILE A 123 18.32 -9.87 4.58
CA ILE A 123 19.68 -9.97 5.15
C ILE A 123 19.78 -11.15 6.10
N LEU A 124 18.83 -11.29 7.04
CA LEU A 124 18.81 -12.41 7.99
C LEU A 124 18.73 -13.76 7.27
N LYS A 125 17.87 -13.89 6.25
CA LYS A 125 17.82 -15.10 5.42
C LYS A 125 19.15 -15.35 4.71
N GLY A 126 19.77 -14.32 4.14
CA GLY A 126 21.08 -14.45 3.50
C GLY A 126 22.20 -14.87 4.46
N MET A 127 22.13 -14.45 5.73
CA MET A 127 23.08 -14.92 6.76
C MET A 127 22.80 -16.38 7.13
N LEU A 128 21.55 -16.75 7.35
CA LEU A 128 21.16 -18.13 7.69
C LEU A 128 21.46 -19.12 6.56
N SER A 129 21.30 -18.71 5.29
CA SER A 129 21.57 -19.57 4.14
C SER A 129 23.04 -19.96 3.98
N ARG A 130 23.96 -19.26 4.66
CA ARG A 130 25.38 -19.63 4.71
C ARG A 130 25.65 -20.77 5.70
N LEU A 131 24.72 -21.02 6.62
CA LEU A 131 24.85 -22.00 7.69
C LEU A 131 24.02 -23.26 7.42
N VAL A 132 22.84 -23.11 6.82
CA VAL A 132 21.87 -24.19 6.61
C VAL A 132 21.15 -24.04 5.26
N HIS A 133 20.63 -25.14 4.72
CA HIS A 133 19.78 -25.07 3.53
C HIS A 133 18.41 -24.50 3.92
N LEU A 134 18.00 -23.39 3.29
CA LEU A 134 16.73 -22.75 3.60
C LEU A 134 15.57 -23.35 2.79
N GLU A 135 14.44 -23.55 3.47
CA GLU A 135 13.21 -24.01 2.85
C GLU A 135 12.03 -23.08 3.21
N SER A 136 10.98 -23.08 2.40
CA SER A 136 9.76 -22.34 2.70
C SER A 136 9.00 -23.05 3.82
N TRP A 137 8.61 -22.31 4.87
CA TRP A 137 7.83 -22.86 5.97
C TRP A 137 6.72 -21.89 6.37
N HIS A 138 5.46 -22.34 6.27
CA HIS A 138 4.29 -21.49 6.45
C HIS A 138 4.23 -20.86 7.85
N GLY A 139 3.97 -19.55 7.91
CA GLY A 139 3.80 -18.80 9.16
C GLY A 139 5.10 -18.47 9.90
N THR A 140 6.25 -18.68 9.27
CA THR A 140 7.58 -18.44 9.87
C THR A 140 8.39 -17.47 9.00
N LEU A 141 9.55 -17.03 9.50
CA LEU A 141 10.49 -16.28 8.66
C LEU A 141 11.04 -17.21 7.57
N THR A 142 11.55 -18.38 7.95
CA THR A 142 12.08 -19.40 7.04
C THR A 142 12.14 -20.75 7.73
N GLY A 143 11.99 -21.82 6.97
CA GLY A 143 12.41 -23.17 7.37
C GLY A 143 13.88 -23.39 7.05
N PHE A 144 14.45 -24.44 7.62
CA PHE A 144 15.77 -24.94 7.23
C PHE A 144 15.86 -26.46 7.33
N LYS A 145 16.81 -27.02 6.58
CA LYS A 145 17.19 -28.42 6.59
C LYS A 145 18.71 -28.54 6.56
N VAL A 146 19.23 -29.58 7.20
CA VAL A 146 20.66 -29.84 7.30
C VAL A 146 20.95 -31.27 6.87
N GLU A 147 22.14 -31.53 6.33
CA GLU A 147 22.50 -32.84 5.75
C GLU A 147 22.42 -34.00 6.73
N ASN A 148 22.63 -33.73 8.03
CA ASN A 148 22.52 -34.72 9.09
C ASN A 148 21.07 -35.09 9.47
N GLY A 149 20.09 -34.69 8.66
CA GLY A 149 18.68 -35.04 8.82
C GLY A 149 17.90 -34.13 9.79
N LEU A 150 18.55 -33.13 10.38
CA LEU A 150 17.87 -32.12 11.20
C LEU A 150 17.11 -31.12 10.32
N ASP A 151 15.96 -30.69 10.81
CA ASP A 151 15.15 -29.66 10.19
C ASP A 151 14.55 -28.73 11.23
N GLY A 152 13.97 -27.63 10.78
CA GLY A 152 13.44 -26.64 11.70
C GLY A 152 12.96 -25.38 11.03
N ASN A 153 12.64 -24.39 11.86
CA ASN A 153 12.24 -23.08 11.38
C ASN A 153 12.71 -21.96 12.32
N VAL A 154 12.77 -20.76 11.75
CA VAL A 154 13.03 -19.50 12.45
C VAL A 154 11.80 -18.62 12.28
N SER A 155 11.34 -18.03 13.38
CA SER A 155 10.18 -17.14 13.43
C SER A 155 10.52 -15.84 14.17
N GLU A 156 9.85 -14.75 13.83
CA GLU A 156 9.91 -13.51 14.62
C GLU A 156 8.83 -13.56 15.71
N ARG A 157 9.21 -13.30 16.97
CA ARG A 157 8.28 -13.19 18.09
C ARG A 157 8.58 -11.96 18.94
N GLY A 158 7.64 -11.01 18.97
CA GLY A 158 7.83 -9.75 19.68
C GLY A 158 9.10 -9.05 19.21
N ASP A 159 10.02 -8.82 20.15
CA ASP A 159 11.27 -8.10 19.92
C ASP A 159 12.44 -9.01 19.52
N GLY A 160 12.20 -10.32 19.37
CA GLY A 160 13.24 -11.32 19.14
C GLY A 160 12.90 -12.39 18.11
N TYR A 161 13.75 -13.42 18.07
CA TYR A 161 13.62 -14.57 17.18
C TYR A 161 13.43 -15.86 17.96
N GLU A 162 12.57 -16.72 17.44
CA GLU A 162 12.36 -18.08 17.90
C GLU A 162 12.95 -19.05 16.89
N MET A 163 13.75 -20.02 17.34
CA MET A 163 14.28 -21.08 16.50
C MET A 163 13.81 -22.43 17.04
N VAL A 164 13.19 -23.22 16.17
CA VAL A 164 12.76 -24.59 16.47
C VAL A 164 13.65 -25.55 15.70
N ILE A 165 14.28 -26.49 16.41
CA ILE A 165 15.11 -27.55 15.84
C ILE A 165 14.44 -28.90 16.12
N ARG A 166 14.28 -29.73 15.11
CA ARG A 166 13.63 -31.04 15.16
C ARG A 166 14.61 -32.13 14.74
N GLY A 167 14.33 -33.36 15.17
CA GLY A 167 15.15 -34.53 14.84
C GLY A 167 16.42 -34.71 15.68
N LEU A 168 16.59 -33.95 16.76
CA LEU A 168 17.76 -34.06 17.64
C LEU A 168 17.79 -35.41 18.37
N SER A 169 18.94 -36.08 18.34
CA SER A 169 19.24 -37.18 19.27
C SER A 169 19.51 -36.64 20.69
N VAL A 170 19.53 -37.52 21.69
CA VAL A 170 19.84 -37.14 23.09
C VAL A 170 21.19 -36.43 23.19
N ASP A 171 22.23 -36.97 22.54
CA ASP A 171 23.56 -36.36 22.54
C ASP A 171 23.57 -34.97 21.86
N GLN A 172 22.90 -34.82 20.72
CA GLN A 172 22.80 -33.53 20.03
C GLN A 172 22.02 -32.49 20.84
N LEU A 173 20.94 -32.90 21.52
CA LEU A 173 20.16 -32.03 22.41
C LEU A 173 21.02 -31.48 23.55
N ILE A 174 21.81 -32.34 24.21
CA ILE A 174 22.71 -31.93 25.29
C ILE A 174 23.80 -30.98 24.76
N LYS A 175 24.37 -31.25 23.58
CA LYS A 175 25.34 -30.36 22.93
C LYS A 175 24.76 -28.98 22.63
N VAL A 176 23.56 -28.91 22.03
CA VAL A 176 22.88 -27.65 21.74
C VAL A 176 22.59 -26.87 23.02
N ALA A 177 22.06 -27.53 24.07
CA ALA A 177 21.83 -26.90 25.36
C ALA A 177 23.13 -26.38 25.99
N GLY A 178 24.24 -27.12 25.83
CA GLY A 178 25.57 -26.70 26.25
C GLY A 178 26.08 -25.45 25.52
N PHE A 179 25.91 -25.37 24.20
CA PHE A 179 26.24 -24.18 23.41
C PHE A 179 25.41 -22.97 23.84
N ILE A 180 24.10 -23.14 24.03
CA ILE A 180 23.21 -22.05 24.45
C ILE A 180 23.62 -21.50 25.82
N LYS A 181 24.05 -22.36 26.76
CA LYS A 181 24.54 -21.93 28.08
C LYS A 181 25.75 -21.00 28.01
N GLN A 182 26.50 -21.01 26.91
CA GLN A 182 27.73 -20.23 26.72
C GLN A 182 27.50 -18.92 25.92
N LEU A 183 26.30 -18.69 25.39
CA LEU A 183 25.91 -17.44 24.72
C LEU A 183 25.67 -16.32 25.73
#